data_AF-A0A317PYJ5-F1
#
_entry.id   AF-A0A317PYJ5-F1
#
_cell.length_a   1.000
_cell.length_b   1.000
_cell.length_c   1.000
_cell.angle_alpha   90.00
_cell.angle_beta   90.00
_cell.angle_gamma   90.00
#
_symmetry.space_group_name_H-M   'P 1'
#
loop_
_entity.id
_entity.type
_entity.pdbx_description
1 polymer ?
#
loop_
_entity_poly.entity_id
_entity_poly.type
_entity_poly.pdbx_seq_one_letter_code
_entity_poly.pdbx_strand_id
1 'polypeptide(L)'
;MKITQTLYVIAVIGLAGCVAKPPAVPALSANTVSATQSGIIDGTTSLTGLIQQYGVPSRTLWSPQGKQIAVWMQNWAGPQGQQAAQTTQLTALINGDVVEKHWVHRYPVGMQNSFLSSDSKLHLNKIITKGVSTETGVIARLGEPRNYLFDDDGNKIMMYVWHENPLMAQGGATPARKMNVLLICLDSHNVVKFFNIEQLEGSDGIQSDPGSAFSLDT
;
A
#
# COMPACT_ATOMS: atom_id res chain seq x y z
N MET A 1 73.78 27.31 9.55
CA MET A 1 73.32 25.92 9.42
C MET A 1 72.74 25.47 10.76
N LYS A 2 71.65 24.67 10.72
CA LYS A 2 70.73 24.25 11.80
C LYS A 2 69.59 25.23 12.11
N ILE A 3 68.50 25.00 11.38
CA ILE A 3 67.13 25.42 11.67
C ILE A 3 66.57 24.38 12.66
N THR A 4 66.02 24.81 13.78
CA THR A 4 65.30 23.91 14.71
C THR A 4 63.85 24.37 14.76
N GLN A 5 62.97 23.51 14.23
CA GLN A 5 61.53 23.74 14.09
C GLN A 5 60.83 23.71 15.44
N THR A 6 60.00 24.72 15.71
CA THR A 6 59.03 24.72 16.82
C THR A 6 57.75 24.02 16.34
N LEU A 7 57.46 22.86 16.91
CA LEU A 7 56.26 22.07 16.63
C LEU A 7 55.03 22.76 17.26
N TYR A 8 54.16 23.36 16.45
CA TYR A 8 52.84 23.80 16.89
C TYR A 8 51.89 22.60 16.86
N VAL A 9 51.55 22.06 18.03
CA VAL A 9 50.46 21.08 18.18
C VAL A 9 49.15 21.85 18.13
N ILE A 10 48.50 21.87 16.97
CA ILE A 10 47.13 22.38 16.83
C ILE A 10 46.21 21.28 17.36
N ALA A 11 45.64 21.51 18.55
CA ALA A 11 44.57 20.69 19.08
C ALA A 11 43.30 20.95 18.26
N VAL A 12 42.97 20.04 17.34
CA VAL A 12 41.68 20.04 16.64
C VAL A 12 40.64 19.54 17.63
N ILE A 13 39.89 20.47 18.22
CA ILE A 13 38.67 20.16 18.97
C ILE A 13 37.64 19.70 17.94
N GLY A 14 37.55 18.40 17.73
CA GLY A 14 36.44 17.79 17.01
C GLY A 14 35.18 17.97 17.83
N LEU A 15 34.42 19.04 17.54
CA LEU A 15 33.00 19.10 17.88
C LEU A 15 32.33 17.95 17.13
N ALA A 16 32.20 16.81 17.79
CA ALA A 16 31.25 15.77 17.41
C ALA A 16 29.88 16.43 17.50
N GLY A 17 29.41 16.97 16.37
CA GLY A 17 28.05 17.43 16.24
C GLY A 17 27.16 16.25 16.61
N CYS A 18 26.43 16.38 17.71
CA CYS A 18 25.26 15.56 17.97
C CYS A 18 24.38 15.72 16.73
N VAL A 19 24.43 14.76 15.80
CA VAL A 19 23.47 14.70 14.72
C VAL A 19 22.16 14.48 15.44
N ALA A 20 21.35 15.55 15.54
CA ALA A 20 20.03 15.47 16.12
C ALA A 20 19.34 14.32 15.38
N LYS A 21 19.04 13.24 16.12
CA LYS A 21 18.28 12.11 15.59
C LYS A 21 17.05 12.75 14.93
N PRO A 22 16.82 12.52 13.62
CA PRO A 22 15.64 13.07 12.97
C PRO A 22 14.43 12.76 13.85
N PRO A 23 13.51 13.73 14.07
CA PRO A 23 12.34 13.47 14.89
C PRO A 23 11.68 12.20 14.41
N ALA A 24 11.35 11.31 15.35
CA ALA A 24 10.72 10.04 15.02
C ALA A 24 9.44 10.35 14.24
N VAL A 25 9.42 9.96 12.97
CA VAL A 25 8.27 10.15 12.11
C VAL A 25 7.08 9.43 12.77
N PRO A 26 5.95 10.11 13.03
CA PRO A 26 4.80 9.48 13.65
C PRO A 26 4.39 8.25 12.82
N ALA A 27 4.22 7.13 13.50
CA ALA A 27 3.71 5.93 12.87
C ALA A 27 2.33 6.24 12.25
N LEU A 28 2.10 5.89 10.98
CA LEU A 28 0.80 5.95 10.32
C LEU A 28 -0.29 5.31 11.19
N SER A 29 0.05 4.21 11.89
CA SER A 29 -0.84 3.51 12.81
C SER A 29 -1.20 4.27 14.08
N ALA A 30 -0.45 5.31 14.46
CA ALA A 30 -0.70 6.07 15.68
C ALA A 30 -1.95 6.96 15.58
N ASN A 31 -2.34 7.35 14.36
CA ASN A 31 -3.52 8.14 14.10
C ASN A 31 -4.75 7.25 13.88
N THR A 32 -5.95 7.81 14.09
CA THR A 32 -7.18 7.17 13.59
C THR A 32 -7.21 7.26 12.06
N VAL A 33 -7.98 6.36 11.43
CA VAL A 33 -8.23 6.42 9.99
C VAL A 33 -8.83 7.77 9.62
N SER A 34 -9.83 8.24 10.36
CA SER A 34 -10.49 9.53 10.12
C SER A 34 -9.53 10.72 10.23
N ALA A 35 -8.66 10.76 11.23
CA ALA A 35 -7.71 11.86 11.41
C ALA A 35 -6.68 11.89 10.27
N THR A 36 -6.20 10.73 9.84
CA THR A 36 -5.27 10.61 8.70
C THR A 36 -5.96 11.05 7.41
N GLN A 37 -7.17 10.54 7.15
CA GLN A 37 -7.97 10.89 5.97
C GLN A 37 -8.27 12.39 5.89
N SER A 38 -8.68 13.03 7.00
CA SER A 38 -8.96 14.47 7.02
C SER A 38 -7.70 15.34 6.95
N GLY A 39 -6.54 14.79 7.28
CA GLY A 39 -5.26 15.50 7.29
C GLY A 39 -4.63 15.64 5.91
N ILE A 40 -5.11 14.88 4.92
CA ILE A 40 -4.63 14.91 3.54
C ILE A 40 -5.69 15.58 2.68
N ILE A 41 -5.29 16.59 1.92
CA ILE A 41 -6.17 17.37 1.06
C ILE A 41 -5.77 17.08 -0.39
N ASP A 42 -6.65 16.36 -1.10
CA ASP A 42 -6.48 16.08 -2.53
C ASP A 42 -6.22 17.38 -3.32
N GLY A 43 -5.27 17.32 -4.26
CA GLY A 43 -4.84 18.46 -5.07
C GLY A 43 -3.96 19.48 -4.35
N THR A 44 -3.72 19.32 -3.04
CA THR A 44 -2.94 20.27 -2.23
C THR A 44 -1.78 19.61 -1.49
N THR A 45 -2.03 18.48 -0.84
CA THR A 45 -0.97 17.75 -0.12
C THR A 45 0.06 17.23 -1.10
N SER A 46 1.35 17.38 -0.76
CA SER A 46 2.43 16.87 -1.58
C SER A 46 2.91 15.49 -1.15
N LEU A 47 3.45 14.71 -2.10
CA LEU A 47 4.15 13.46 -1.83
C LEU A 47 5.32 13.70 -0.88
N THR A 48 6.10 14.75 -1.10
CA THR A 48 7.19 15.15 -0.19
C THR A 48 6.67 15.38 1.24
N GLY A 49 5.52 16.03 1.41
CA GLY A 49 4.87 16.24 2.70
C GLY A 49 4.45 14.92 3.37
N LEU A 50 3.84 14.01 2.61
CA LEU A 50 3.51 12.67 3.11
C LEU A 50 4.75 11.88 3.54
N ILE A 51 5.85 12.00 2.80
CA ILE A 51 7.11 11.32 3.14
C ILE A 51 7.70 11.88 4.44
N GLN A 52 7.67 13.20 4.63
CA GLN A 52 8.10 13.81 5.89
C GLN A 52 7.23 13.38 7.07
N GLN A 53 5.93 13.18 6.83
CA GLN A 53 4.96 12.86 7.89
C GLN A 53 4.87 11.38 8.23
N TYR A 54 5.03 10.48 7.25
CA TYR A 54 4.81 9.03 7.42
C TYR A 54 5.99 8.15 6.98
N GLY A 55 7.07 8.75 6.48
CA GLY A 55 8.26 8.07 5.99
C GLY A 55 8.14 7.68 4.53
N VAL A 56 9.09 6.91 4.01
CA VAL A 56 9.02 6.42 2.62
C VAL A 56 7.86 5.44 2.43
N PRO A 57 7.19 5.42 1.26
CA PRO A 57 6.16 4.43 0.96
C PRO A 57 6.70 3.01 1.12
N SER A 58 5.88 2.12 1.67
CA SER A 58 6.18 0.69 1.76
C SER A 58 6.23 0.05 0.36
N ARG A 59 5.42 0.56 -0.57
CA ARG A 59 5.41 0.17 -1.98
C ARG A 59 5.15 1.39 -2.86
N THR A 60 5.74 1.36 -4.05
CA THR A 60 5.45 2.31 -5.12
C THR A 60 5.07 1.52 -6.35
N LEU A 61 3.88 1.80 -6.88
CA LEU A 61 3.32 1.18 -8.08
C LEU A 61 3.11 2.25 -9.15
N TRP A 62 2.77 1.79 -10.34
CA TRP A 62 2.51 2.64 -11.48
C TRP A 62 1.18 2.22 -12.12
N SER A 63 0.31 3.19 -12.36
CA SER A 63 -0.88 2.99 -13.17
C SER A 63 -0.51 2.75 -14.64
N PRO A 64 -1.43 2.25 -15.49
CA PRO A 64 -1.15 2.03 -16.91
C PRO A 64 -0.62 3.24 -17.67
N GLN A 65 -1.07 4.46 -17.36
CA GLN A 65 -0.53 5.69 -17.99
C GLN A 65 0.69 6.28 -17.25
N GLY A 66 1.22 5.56 -16.26
CA GLY A 66 2.47 5.93 -15.59
C GLY A 66 2.32 6.96 -14.46
N LYS A 67 1.12 7.15 -13.91
CA LYS A 67 0.98 7.88 -12.63
C LYS A 67 1.49 7.00 -11.49
N GLN A 68 2.17 7.63 -10.54
CA GLN A 68 2.73 6.91 -9.39
C GLN A 68 1.62 6.66 -8.36
N ILE A 69 1.58 5.45 -7.81
CA ILE A 69 0.72 5.08 -6.68
C ILE A 69 1.62 4.76 -5.50
N ALA A 70 1.64 5.63 -4.50
CA ALA A 70 2.41 5.46 -3.28
C ALA A 70 1.56 4.80 -2.20
N VAL A 71 2.08 3.73 -1.59
CA VAL A 71 1.36 2.92 -0.58
C VAL A 71 2.20 2.83 0.69
N TRP A 72 1.66 3.34 1.80
CA TRP A 72 2.18 3.14 3.14
C TRP A 72 1.35 2.09 3.85
N MET A 73 2.01 1.13 4.49
CA MET A 73 1.35 0.11 5.32
C MET A 73 2.06 0.00 6.65
N GLN A 74 1.31 0.03 7.74
CA GLN A 74 1.86 -0.16 9.07
C GLN A 74 0.96 -1.01 9.95
N ASN A 75 1.55 -2.05 10.53
CA ASN A 75 0.88 -2.90 11.51
C ASN A 75 0.84 -2.21 12.87
N TRP A 76 -0.28 -2.38 13.56
CA TRP A 76 -0.53 -1.91 14.91
C TRP A 76 -1.07 -3.06 15.74
N ALA A 77 -0.36 -3.42 16.80
CA ALA A 77 -0.79 -4.48 17.71
C ALA A 77 -1.92 -4.05 18.65
N GLY A 78 -2.32 -2.77 18.65
CA GLY A 78 -3.22 -2.20 19.67
C GLY A 78 -2.57 -2.17 21.06
N PRO A 79 -3.23 -1.61 22.07
CA PRO A 79 -2.90 -1.87 23.47
C PRO A 79 -3.03 -3.38 23.75
N GLN A 80 -2.08 -3.96 24.48
CA GLN A 80 -2.09 -5.40 24.81
C GLN A 80 -3.46 -5.84 25.34
N GLY A 81 -4.06 -6.83 24.67
CA GLY A 81 -5.24 -7.55 25.16
C GLY A 81 -6.62 -6.99 24.79
N GLN A 82 -6.73 -5.93 23.97
CA GLN A 82 -8.06 -5.32 23.70
C GLN A 82 -8.47 -5.25 22.23
N GLN A 83 -7.54 -5.36 21.27
CA GLN A 83 -7.88 -5.33 19.83
C GLN A 83 -7.03 -6.33 19.05
N ALA A 84 -7.65 -7.03 18.10
CA ALA A 84 -6.90 -7.83 17.14
C ALA A 84 -5.96 -6.90 16.36
N ALA A 85 -4.71 -7.31 16.16
CA ALA A 85 -3.73 -6.50 15.44
C ALA A 85 -4.29 -6.07 14.08
N GLN A 86 -4.09 -4.80 13.72
CA GLN A 86 -4.61 -4.19 12.50
C GLN A 86 -3.46 -3.69 11.62
N THR A 87 -3.67 -3.64 10.31
CA THR A 87 -2.82 -2.91 9.37
C THR A 87 -3.55 -1.64 8.96
N THR A 88 -2.91 -0.47 9.10
CA THR A 88 -3.39 0.77 8.49
C THR A 88 -2.70 0.94 7.15
N GLN A 89 -3.46 1.22 6.11
CA GLN A 89 -2.95 1.53 4.78
C GLN A 89 -3.35 2.94 4.39
N LEU A 90 -2.40 3.70 3.88
CA LEU A 90 -2.61 4.94 3.12
C LEU A 90 -2.17 4.66 1.69
N THR A 91 -3.05 4.92 0.74
CA THR A 91 -2.73 4.89 -0.69
C THR A 91 -2.98 6.26 -1.28
N ALA A 92 -2.03 6.74 -2.08
CA ALA A 92 -2.11 8.02 -2.75
C ALA A 92 -1.75 7.87 -4.24
N LEU A 93 -2.61 8.37 -5.12
CA LEU A 93 -2.30 8.59 -6.54
C LEU A 93 -1.57 9.93 -6.66
N ILE A 94 -0.39 9.91 -7.27
CA ILE A 94 0.51 11.05 -7.35
C ILE A 94 0.63 11.52 -8.79
N ASN A 95 0.52 12.83 -8.97
CA ASN A 95 0.79 13.52 -10.22
C ASN A 95 1.91 14.55 -9.98
N GLY A 96 3.12 14.23 -10.43
CA GLY A 96 4.32 14.98 -10.06
C GLY A 96 4.63 14.84 -8.57
N ASP A 97 4.55 15.94 -7.81
CA ASP A 97 4.67 15.94 -6.34
C ASP A 97 3.30 16.13 -5.66
N VAL A 98 2.19 16.21 -6.40
CA VAL A 98 0.86 16.47 -5.82
C VAL A 98 0.10 15.16 -5.61
N VAL A 99 -0.53 15.00 -4.44
CA VAL A 99 -1.50 13.94 -4.16
C VAL A 99 -2.79 14.28 -4.87
N GLU A 100 -3.10 13.58 -5.95
CA GLU A 100 -4.32 13.79 -6.74
C GLU A 100 -5.54 13.16 -6.06
N LYS A 101 -5.36 11.96 -5.52
CA LYS A 101 -6.36 11.22 -4.75
C LYS A 101 -5.70 10.43 -3.64
N HIS A 102 -6.39 10.27 -2.51
CA HIS A 102 -5.95 9.38 -1.44
C HIS A 102 -7.08 8.59 -0.79
N TRP A 103 -6.71 7.48 -0.16
CA TRP A 103 -7.59 6.69 0.68
C TRP A 103 -6.82 6.10 1.85
N VAL A 104 -7.44 6.14 3.03
CA VAL A 104 -6.94 5.52 4.25
C VAL A 104 -7.95 4.49 4.73
N HIS A 105 -7.50 3.28 4.99
CA HIS A 105 -8.32 2.25 5.63
C HIS A 105 -7.52 1.41 6.61
N ARG A 106 -8.24 0.60 7.39
CA ARG A 106 -7.65 -0.30 8.38
C ARG A 106 -8.34 -1.66 8.31
N TYR A 107 -7.56 -2.73 8.40
CA TYR A 107 -8.04 -4.10 8.33
C TYR A 107 -7.23 -5.03 9.24
N PRO A 108 -7.78 -6.19 9.66
CA PRO A 108 -7.05 -7.14 10.51
C PRO A 108 -5.75 -7.63 9.88
N VAL A 109 -4.69 -7.73 10.68
CA VAL A 109 -3.44 -8.36 10.25
C VAL A 109 -3.71 -9.79 9.82
N GLY A 110 -3.18 -10.18 8.66
CA GLY A 110 -3.37 -11.52 8.12
C GLY A 110 -4.74 -11.76 7.48
N MET A 111 -5.55 -10.72 7.26
CA MET A 111 -6.80 -10.84 6.48
C MET A 111 -6.55 -11.54 5.15
N GLN A 112 -7.37 -12.55 4.87
CA GLN A 112 -7.43 -13.29 3.61
C GLN A 112 -8.89 -13.34 3.14
N ASN A 113 -9.12 -13.03 1.87
CA ASN A 113 -10.46 -13.10 1.27
C ASN A 113 -10.72 -14.53 0.79
N SER A 114 -11.02 -15.44 1.73
CA SER A 114 -11.08 -16.89 1.51
C SER A 114 -12.04 -17.36 0.41
N PHE A 115 -13.05 -16.57 0.03
CA PHE A 115 -13.91 -16.87 -1.11
C PHE A 115 -13.11 -17.02 -2.41
N LEU A 116 -12.00 -16.29 -2.55
CA LEU A 116 -11.10 -16.39 -3.70
C LEU A 116 -10.31 -17.71 -3.76
N SER A 117 -10.36 -18.57 -2.73
CA SER A 117 -9.72 -19.89 -2.78
C SER A 117 -10.38 -20.83 -3.81
N SER A 118 -11.66 -20.62 -4.10
CA SER A 118 -12.45 -21.50 -4.96
C SER A 118 -13.37 -20.77 -5.93
N ASP A 119 -13.55 -19.44 -5.78
CA ASP A 119 -14.42 -18.68 -6.65
C ASP A 119 -13.86 -18.52 -8.07
N SER A 120 -14.78 -18.60 -9.03
CA SER A 120 -14.52 -18.37 -10.44
C SER A 120 -15.14 -17.05 -10.90
N LYS A 121 -14.64 -16.51 -12.02
CA LYS A 121 -15.24 -15.34 -12.68
C LYS A 121 -16.73 -15.54 -12.97
N LEU A 122 -17.14 -16.77 -13.30
CA LEU A 122 -18.55 -17.13 -13.52
C LEU A 122 -19.40 -16.94 -12.26
N HIS A 123 -18.88 -17.32 -11.08
CA HIS A 123 -19.60 -17.12 -9.84
C HIS A 123 -19.67 -15.63 -9.46
N LEU A 124 -18.54 -14.91 -9.57
CA LEU A 124 -18.47 -13.48 -9.28
C LEU A 124 -19.40 -12.64 -10.18
N ASN A 125 -19.60 -13.03 -11.45
CA ASN A 125 -20.58 -12.39 -12.34
C ASN A 125 -22.03 -12.44 -11.83
N LYS A 126 -22.37 -13.38 -10.93
CA LYS A 126 -23.69 -13.43 -10.28
C LYS A 126 -23.81 -12.47 -9.10
N ILE A 127 -22.69 -12.02 -8.56
CA ILE A 127 -22.59 -11.18 -7.37
C ILE A 127 -22.37 -9.71 -7.77
N ILE A 128 -21.52 -9.50 -8.77
CA ILE A 128 -21.03 -8.21 -9.25
C ILE A 128 -21.58 -7.97 -10.66
N THR A 129 -22.28 -6.86 -10.84
CA THR A 129 -22.83 -6.43 -12.13
C THR A 129 -22.33 -5.04 -12.46
N LYS A 130 -21.61 -4.91 -13.59
CA LYS A 130 -21.10 -3.64 -14.12
C LYS A 130 -22.24 -2.62 -14.27
N GLY A 131 -22.00 -1.39 -13.84
CA GLY A 131 -22.96 -0.28 -13.90
C GLY A 131 -24.12 -0.39 -12.92
N VAL A 132 -24.15 -1.41 -12.05
CA VAL A 132 -25.26 -1.66 -11.11
C VAL A 132 -24.75 -1.86 -9.68
N SER A 133 -23.77 -2.74 -9.49
CA SER A 133 -23.20 -3.00 -8.16
C SER A 133 -22.48 -1.77 -7.64
N THR A 134 -22.76 -1.38 -6.41
CA THR A 134 -22.06 -0.30 -5.69
C THR A 134 -20.94 -0.88 -4.81
N GLU A 135 -19.98 -0.04 -4.41
CA GLU A 135 -18.95 -0.38 -3.42
C GLU A 135 -19.57 -1.02 -2.16
N THR A 136 -20.57 -0.36 -1.59
CA THR A 136 -21.28 -0.84 -0.39
C THR A 136 -22.00 -2.17 -0.63
N GLY A 137 -22.60 -2.37 -1.81
CA GLY A 137 -23.27 -3.62 -2.16
C GLY A 137 -22.30 -4.78 -2.36
N VAL A 138 -21.11 -4.52 -2.90
CA VAL A 138 -20.04 -5.50 -3.03
C VAL A 138 -19.49 -5.87 -1.65
N ILE A 139 -19.17 -4.88 -0.80
CA ILE A 139 -18.69 -5.10 0.57
C ILE A 139 -19.70 -5.93 1.37
N ALA A 140 -20.99 -5.63 1.26
CA ALA A 140 -22.03 -6.38 1.97
C ALA A 140 -22.09 -7.87 1.57
N ARG A 141 -21.66 -8.22 0.34
CA ARG A 141 -21.71 -9.59 -0.19
C ARG A 141 -20.39 -10.36 -0.06
N LEU A 142 -19.26 -9.68 -0.24
CA LEU A 142 -17.93 -10.28 -0.29
C LEU A 142 -17.05 -9.97 0.93
N GLY A 143 -17.51 -9.07 1.81
CA GLY A 143 -16.71 -8.49 2.88
C GLY A 143 -15.81 -7.36 2.40
N GLU A 144 -15.03 -6.81 3.33
CA GLU A 144 -14.07 -5.74 3.04
C GLU A 144 -12.94 -6.22 2.12
N PRO A 145 -12.54 -5.40 1.13
CA PRO A 145 -11.30 -5.66 0.40
C PRO A 145 -10.10 -5.50 1.33
N ARG A 146 -9.02 -6.20 1.01
CA ARG A 146 -7.78 -6.09 1.78
C ARG A 146 -7.06 -4.77 1.50
N ASN A 147 -7.04 -4.33 0.25
CA ASN A 147 -6.34 -3.11 -0.17
C ASN A 147 -7.25 -2.26 -1.07
N TYR A 148 -6.96 -0.95 -1.12
CA TYR A 148 -7.49 -0.05 -2.13
C TYR A 148 -6.34 0.53 -2.96
N LEU A 149 -6.55 0.68 -4.26
CA LEU A 149 -5.65 1.33 -5.22
C LEU A 149 -6.42 2.37 -6.04
N PHE A 150 -5.76 2.98 -7.02
CA PHE A 150 -6.36 3.93 -7.96
C PHE A 150 -6.04 3.59 -9.40
N ASP A 151 -6.97 3.85 -10.32
CA ASP A 151 -6.67 3.96 -11.75
C ASP A 151 -6.13 5.36 -12.08
N ASP A 152 -5.78 5.57 -13.35
CA ASP A 152 -5.24 6.85 -13.84
C ASP A 152 -6.19 8.05 -13.64
N ASP A 153 -7.51 7.80 -13.63
CA ASP A 153 -8.53 8.83 -13.46
C ASP A 153 -8.83 9.10 -11.97
N GLY A 154 -8.11 8.44 -11.05
CA GLY A 154 -8.34 8.55 -9.62
C GLY A 154 -9.57 7.77 -9.14
N ASN A 155 -10.11 6.86 -9.96
CA ASN A 155 -11.16 5.96 -9.52
C ASN A 155 -10.59 4.90 -8.59
N LYS A 156 -11.36 4.58 -7.54
CA LYS A 156 -10.95 3.61 -6.53
C LYS A 156 -11.00 2.19 -7.09
N ILE A 157 -9.94 1.42 -6.84
CA ILE A 157 -9.88 -0.02 -7.16
C ILE A 157 -9.89 -0.79 -5.84
N MET A 158 -10.93 -1.60 -5.63
CA MET A 158 -11.00 -2.54 -4.51
C MET A 158 -10.17 -3.78 -4.85
N MET A 159 -9.26 -4.18 -3.97
CA MET A 159 -8.38 -5.32 -4.18
C MET A 159 -8.58 -6.36 -3.07
N TYR A 160 -9.20 -7.46 -3.46
CA TYR A 160 -9.38 -8.66 -2.64
C TYR A 160 -8.23 -9.63 -2.91
N VAL A 161 -7.71 -10.25 -1.86
CA VAL A 161 -6.52 -11.11 -1.98
C VAL A 161 -6.69 -12.38 -1.16
N TRP A 162 -6.36 -13.51 -1.80
CA TRP A 162 -6.16 -14.77 -1.12
C TRP A 162 -4.85 -15.40 -1.53
N HIS A 163 -4.07 -15.83 -0.55
CA HIS A 163 -2.84 -16.59 -0.78
C HIS A 163 -3.12 -18.07 -0.56
N GLU A 164 -2.68 -18.89 -1.51
CA GLU A 164 -2.59 -20.32 -1.28
C GLU A 164 -1.55 -20.57 -0.19
N ASN A 165 -1.93 -21.36 0.82
CA ASN A 165 -0.96 -21.81 1.81
C ASN A 165 0.08 -22.64 1.07
N PRO A 166 1.39 -22.31 1.18
CA PRO A 166 2.40 -23.14 0.56
C PRO A 166 2.29 -24.53 1.17
N LEU A 167 1.89 -25.53 0.37
CA LEU A 167 2.11 -26.92 0.72
C LEU A 167 3.62 -27.06 0.85
N MET A 168 4.12 -27.33 2.06
CA MET A 168 5.54 -27.57 2.32
C MET A 168 6.05 -28.58 1.28
N ALA A 169 6.84 -28.12 0.32
CA ALA A 169 7.43 -29.02 -0.65
C ALA A 169 8.37 -29.95 0.10
N GLN A 170 8.10 -31.26 0.06
CA GLN A 170 9.06 -32.25 0.52
C GLN A 170 10.30 -32.14 -0.38
N GLY A 171 11.35 -31.47 0.09
CA GLY A 171 12.58 -31.26 -0.68
C GLY A 171 13.29 -29.92 -0.53
N GLY A 172 12.81 -29.00 0.31
CA GLY A 172 13.57 -27.79 0.68
C GLY A 172 13.50 -26.62 -0.32
N ALA A 173 12.77 -26.77 -1.44
CA ALA A 173 12.39 -25.63 -2.26
C ALA A 173 11.21 -24.89 -1.59
N THR A 174 11.31 -23.57 -1.44
CA THR A 174 10.14 -22.77 -1.01
C THR A 174 9.13 -22.82 -2.16
N PRO A 175 7.91 -23.37 -1.96
CA PRO A 175 6.93 -23.42 -3.03
C PRO A 175 6.60 -22.01 -3.49
N ALA A 176 6.46 -21.80 -4.80
CA ALA A 176 5.86 -20.59 -5.32
C ALA A 176 4.47 -20.43 -4.69
N ARG A 177 4.25 -19.32 -3.98
CA ARG A 177 2.93 -19.02 -3.43
C ARG A 177 2.06 -18.55 -4.59
N LYS A 178 1.02 -19.32 -4.88
CA LYS A 178 -0.06 -18.84 -5.76
C LYS A 178 -0.94 -17.89 -4.97
N MET A 179 -1.42 -16.88 -5.65
CA MET A 179 -2.28 -15.89 -5.06
C MET A 179 -3.39 -15.55 -6.05
N ASN A 180 -4.62 -15.56 -5.56
CA ASN A 180 -5.77 -15.12 -6.33
C ASN A 180 -6.11 -13.68 -5.92
N VAL A 181 -6.22 -12.80 -6.90
CA VAL A 181 -6.57 -11.39 -6.73
C VAL A 181 -7.85 -11.10 -7.48
N LEU A 182 -8.80 -10.46 -6.81
CA LEU A 182 -9.94 -9.85 -7.45
C LEU A 182 -9.80 -8.33 -7.37
N LEU A 183 -9.76 -7.70 -8.54
CA LEU A 183 -9.71 -6.26 -8.73
C LEU A 183 -11.08 -5.78 -9.19
N ILE A 184 -11.66 -4.83 -8.48
CA ILE A 184 -12.94 -4.20 -8.83
C ILE A 184 -12.70 -2.70 -8.95
N CYS A 185 -12.75 -2.17 -10.18
CA CYS A 185 -12.64 -0.74 -10.41
C CYS A 185 -14.04 -0.11 -10.31
N LEU A 186 -14.14 0.93 -9.49
CA LEU A 186 -15.34 1.73 -9.32
C LEU A 186 -15.30 2.93 -10.27
N ASP A 187 -16.42 3.61 -10.45
CA ASP A 187 -16.46 4.94 -11.06
C ASP A 187 -16.52 6.03 -9.97
N SER A 188 -16.64 7.28 -10.38
CA SER A 188 -16.75 8.44 -9.49
C SER A 188 -18.00 8.41 -8.58
N HIS A 189 -18.98 7.56 -8.86
CA HIS A 189 -20.20 7.38 -8.06
C HIS A 189 -20.13 6.12 -7.18
N ASN A 190 -18.96 5.49 -7.09
CA ASN A 190 -18.72 4.22 -6.38
C ASN A 190 -19.55 3.06 -6.95
N VAL A 191 -19.79 3.06 -8.27
CA VAL A 191 -20.44 1.97 -9.01
C VAL A 191 -19.40 1.18 -9.80
N VAL A 192 -19.53 -0.14 -9.88
CA VAL A 192 -18.55 -1.00 -10.56
C VAL A 192 -18.45 -0.68 -12.06
N LYS A 193 -17.28 -0.21 -12.51
CA LYS A 193 -16.90 0.04 -13.90
C LYS A 193 -16.48 -1.25 -14.60
N PHE A 194 -15.68 -2.07 -13.94
CA PHE A 194 -15.30 -3.43 -14.36
C PHE A 194 -14.70 -4.20 -13.19
N PHE A 195 -14.54 -5.51 -13.36
CA PHE A 195 -13.74 -6.31 -12.43
C PHE A 195 -12.99 -7.43 -13.16
N ASN A 196 -11.86 -7.84 -12.59
CA ASN A 196 -11.09 -8.97 -13.06
C ASN A 196 -10.62 -9.85 -11.90
N ILE A 197 -10.46 -11.15 -12.17
CA ILE A 197 -9.83 -12.08 -11.24
C ILE A 197 -8.58 -12.66 -11.90
N GLU A 198 -7.48 -12.63 -11.18
CA GLU A 198 -6.16 -13.04 -11.66
C GLU A 198 -5.54 -14.02 -10.67
N GLN A 199 -4.78 -14.97 -11.22
CA GLN A 199 -3.92 -15.83 -10.44
C GLN A 199 -2.48 -15.41 -10.72
N LEU A 200 -1.78 -15.01 -9.67
CA LEU A 200 -0.40 -14.54 -9.71
C LEU A 200 0.48 -15.52 -8.94
N GLU A 201 1.72 -15.70 -9.40
CA GLU A 201 2.76 -16.46 -8.69
C GLU A 201 3.79 -15.47 -8.14
N GLY A 202 4.08 -15.51 -6.84
CA GLY A 202 5.08 -14.61 -6.24
C GLY A 202 4.92 -14.40 -4.73
N SER A 203 5.79 -13.55 -4.16
CA SER A 203 5.82 -13.33 -2.71
C SER A 203 4.65 -12.48 -2.20
N ASP A 204 4.13 -11.52 -2.98
CA ASP A 204 3.04 -10.62 -2.58
C ASP A 204 2.21 -10.04 -3.74
N GLY A 205 2.28 -10.62 -4.95
CA GLY A 205 1.30 -10.28 -6.00
C GLY A 205 1.36 -8.93 -6.67
N ILE A 206 2.22 -8.04 -6.20
CA ILE A 206 2.40 -6.72 -6.74
C ILE A 206 3.91 -6.55 -6.96
N GLN A 207 4.37 -6.83 -8.18
CA GLN A 207 5.74 -6.55 -8.58
C GLN A 207 5.95 -5.04 -8.57
N SER A 208 7.04 -4.62 -7.93
CA SER A 208 7.46 -3.22 -7.78
C SER A 208 8.24 -2.71 -9.00
N ASP A 209 8.17 -3.41 -10.15
CA ASP A 209 8.99 -3.07 -11.30
C ASP A 209 8.28 -2.03 -12.20
N PRO A 210 8.99 -0.98 -12.64
CA PRO A 210 8.45 0.03 -13.54
C PRO A 210 8.11 -0.50 -14.95
N GLY A 211 8.32 -1.80 -15.23
CA GLY A 211 7.93 -2.49 -16.46
C GLY A 211 6.78 -3.48 -16.31
N SER A 212 6.32 -3.78 -15.09
CA SER A 212 5.15 -4.63 -14.85
C SER A 212 3.90 -3.75 -14.75
N ALA A 213 3.46 -3.20 -15.88
CA ALA A 213 2.16 -2.55 -15.95
C ALA A 213 1.09 -3.59 -15.62
N PHE A 214 0.22 -3.29 -14.63
CA PHE A 214 -1.01 -4.03 -14.46
C PHE A 214 -1.86 -3.81 -15.72
N SER A 215 -1.91 -4.79 -16.62
CA SER A 215 -2.75 -4.71 -17.82
C SER A 215 -4.19 -4.96 -17.39
N LEU A 216 -4.91 -3.87 -17.16
CA LEU A 216 -6.36 -3.89 -17.00
C LEU A 216 -6.96 -3.89 -18.41
N ASP A 217 -6.91 -5.06 -19.07
CA ASP A 217 -7.52 -5.22 -20.39
C ASP A 217 -9.03 -4.90 -20.29
N THR A 218 -9.44 -3.94 -21.11
CA THR A 218 -10.78 -3.31 -21.21
C THR A 218 -11.91 -4.25 -21.57
#